data_AF-A0A645D6R3-F1
#
_entry.id   AF-A0A645D6R3-F1
#
_cell.length_a   1.000
_cell.length_b   1.000
_cell.length_c   1.000
_cell.angle_alpha   90.00
_cell.angle_beta   90.00
_cell.angle_gamma   90.00
#
_symmetry.space_group_name_H-M   'P 1'
#
loop_
_entity.id
_entity.type
_entity.pdbx_description
1 polymer ?
#
loop_
_entity_poly.entity_id
_entity_poly.type
_entity_poly.pdbx_seq_one_letter_code
_entity_poly.pdbx_strand_id
1 'polypeptide(L)'
;MIEDEEILCKLQKDVKTIEDGIESIMYRYKEVCNKLAKTSAYTNQETIDRMQLIMERKSLSNCLRYMGIQDFEIKSNFVDFKIRL
;
A
#
# COMPACT_ATOMS: atom_id res chain seq x y z
N MET A 1 -18.83 -33.15 18.72
CA MET A 1 -18.42 -31.76 18.50
C MET A 1 -17.10 -31.83 17.77
N ILE A 2 -17.09 -31.50 16.48
CA ILE A 2 -15.85 -31.41 15.71
C ILE A 2 -15.36 -30.00 15.99
N GLU A 3 -14.27 -29.87 16.73
CA GLU A 3 -13.58 -28.60 16.92
C GLU A 3 -12.93 -28.23 15.58
N ASP A 4 -13.33 -27.09 15.02
CA ASP A 4 -12.70 -26.56 13.82
C ASP A 4 -11.25 -26.19 14.17
N GLU A 5 -10.29 -27.02 13.76
CA GLU A 5 -8.87 -26.72 13.87
C GLU A 5 -8.51 -25.58 12.91
N GLU A 6 -8.32 -24.37 13.42
CA GLU A 6 -7.70 -23.29 12.67
C GLU A 6 -6.22 -23.62 12.38
N ILE A 7 -5.95 -24.09 11.16
CA ILE A 7 -4.57 -24.26 10.68
C ILE A 7 -3.98 -22.88 10.39
N LEU A 8 -3.27 -22.33 11.37
CA LEU A 8 -2.54 -21.09 11.21
C LEU A 8 -1.25 -21.34 10.42
N CYS A 9 -1.33 -21.22 9.09
CA CYS A 9 -0.17 -21.35 8.21
C CYS A 9 0.75 -20.15 8.40
N LYS A 10 1.84 -20.32 9.18
CA LYS A 10 2.88 -19.32 9.35
C LYS A 10 3.90 -19.45 8.23
N LEU A 11 3.83 -18.55 7.25
CA LEU A 11 4.89 -18.40 6.25
C LEU A 11 6.05 -17.61 6.86
N GLN A 12 7.19 -18.26 7.05
CA GLN A 12 8.43 -17.55 7.37
C GLN A 12 8.94 -16.86 6.10
N LYS A 13 8.86 -15.54 6.06
CA LYS A 13 9.47 -14.70 5.02
C LYS A 13 10.76 -14.10 5.59
N ASP A 14 11.81 -14.07 4.79
CA ASP A 14 13.02 -13.35 5.16
C ASP A 14 12.77 -11.82 5.11
N VAL A 15 13.63 -11.08 5.81
CA VAL A 15 13.53 -9.62 5.94
C VAL A 15 13.54 -8.93 4.57
N LYS A 16 14.38 -9.41 3.64
CA LYS A 16 14.48 -8.83 2.30
C LYS A 16 13.18 -9.00 1.50
N THR A 17 12.53 -10.16 1.59
CA THR A 17 11.23 -10.37 0.94
C THR A 17 10.15 -9.40 1.47
N ILE A 18 10.21 -9.06 2.75
CA ILE A 18 9.29 -8.08 3.36
C ILE A 18 9.63 -6.68 2.85
N GLU A 19 10.90 -6.29 2.83
CA GLU A 19 11.39 -5.01 2.32
C GLU A 19 11.02 -4.81 0.84
N ASP A 20 11.28 -5.80 -0.02
CA ASP A 20 10.92 -5.78 -1.44
C ASP A 20 9.39 -5.59 -1.63
N GLY A 21 8.59 -6.23 -0.76
CA GLY A 21 7.14 -6.06 -0.76
C GLY A 21 6.70 -4.64 -0.39
N ILE A 22 7.34 -4.04 0.61
CA ILE A 22 7.08 -2.66 1.04
C ILE A 22 7.47 -1.67 -0.07
N GLU A 23 8.66 -1.83 -0.67
CA GLU A 23 9.12 -0.99 -1.77
C GLU A 23 8.15 -1.03 -2.96
N SER A 24 7.64 -2.23 -3.31
CA SER A 24 6.66 -2.41 -4.37
C SER A 24 5.36 -1.63 -4.10
N ILE A 25 4.85 -1.65 -2.87
CA ILE A 25 3.65 -0.91 -2.47
C ILE A 25 3.90 0.61 -2.54
N MET A 26 5.06 1.08 -2.05
CA MET A 26 5.44 2.49 -2.10
C MET A 26 5.58 2.98 -3.55
N TYR A 27 6.23 2.19 -4.40
CA TYR A 27 6.37 2.48 -5.83
C TYR A 27 5.00 2.61 -6.48
N ARG A 28 4.10 1.65 -6.25
CA ARG A 28 2.75 1.67 -6.82
C ARG A 28 1.94 2.87 -6.32
N TYR A 29 2.02 3.21 -5.03
CA TYR A 29 1.36 4.39 -4.48
C TYR A 29 1.81 5.67 -5.19
N LYS A 30 3.11 5.84 -5.41
CA LYS A 30 3.67 6.97 -6.15
C LYS A 30 3.20 7.02 -7.60
N GLU A 31 3.15 5.87 -8.29
CA GLU A 31 2.60 5.81 -9.65
C GLU A 31 1.14 6.23 -9.72
N VAL A 32 0.30 5.76 -8.78
CA VAL A 32 -1.12 6.12 -8.74
C VAL A 32 -1.29 7.63 -8.50
N CYS A 33 -0.50 8.22 -7.59
CA CYS A 33 -0.47 9.66 -7.37
C CYS A 33 -0.07 10.44 -8.63
N ASN A 34 0.94 9.97 -9.35
CA ASN A 34 1.37 10.58 -10.61
C ASN A 34 0.29 10.47 -11.71
N LYS A 35 -0.42 9.34 -11.80
CA LYS A 35 -1.53 9.15 -12.73
C LYS A 35 -2.69 10.08 -12.37
N LEU A 36 -3.07 10.17 -11.10
CA LEU A 36 -4.09 11.10 -10.62
C LEU A 36 -3.76 12.57 -10.93
N ALA A 37 -2.49 12.95 -10.94
CA ALA A 37 -2.09 14.31 -11.31
C ALA A 37 -2.29 14.59 -12.82
N LYS A 38 -2.28 13.55 -13.67
CA LYS A 38 -2.34 13.64 -15.13
C LYS A 38 -3.72 13.30 -15.72
N THR A 39 -4.53 12.49 -15.04
CA THR A 39 -5.85 12.06 -15.53
C THR A 39 -6.88 13.16 -15.35
N SER A 40 -7.42 13.67 -16.45
CA SER A 40 -8.59 14.56 -16.51
C SER A 40 -9.88 13.85 -16.09
N ALA A 41 -11.02 14.55 -16.03
CA ALA A 41 -12.34 13.98 -15.78
C ALA A 41 -13.40 14.67 -16.64
N TYR A 42 -13.09 14.93 -17.91
CA TYR A 42 -13.98 15.67 -18.81
C TYR A 42 -15.01 14.75 -19.47
N THR A 43 -14.67 13.48 -19.64
CA THR A 43 -15.56 12.43 -20.14
C THR A 43 -15.98 11.46 -19.03
N ASN A 44 -17.06 10.72 -19.28
CA ASN A 44 -17.52 9.66 -18.38
C ASN A 44 -16.45 8.59 -18.17
N GLN A 45 -15.72 8.20 -19.22
CA GLN A 45 -14.65 7.22 -19.13
C GLN A 45 -13.50 7.74 -18.27
N GLU A 46 -13.03 8.96 -18.52
CA GLU A 46 -11.97 9.57 -17.69
C GLU A 46 -12.39 9.72 -16.22
N THR A 47 -13.68 10.00 -15.97
CA THR A 47 -14.22 10.07 -14.60
C THR A 47 -14.18 8.71 -13.91
N ILE A 48 -14.55 7.63 -14.61
CA ILE A 48 -14.45 6.26 -14.11
C ILE A 48 -12.99 5.91 -13.81
N ASP A 49 -12.08 6.18 -14.75
CA ASP A 49 -10.64 5.90 -14.61
C ASP A 49 -10.05 6.66 -13.41
N ARG A 50 -10.43 7.93 -13.25
CA ARG A 50 -10.00 8.76 -12.11
C ARG A 50 -10.55 8.23 -10.79
N MET A 51 -11.80 7.80 -10.73
CA MET A 51 -12.38 7.20 -9.51
C MET A 51 -11.66 5.92 -9.11
N GLN A 52 -11.33 5.05 -10.07
CA GLN A 52 -10.56 3.83 -9.81
C GLN A 52 -9.19 4.15 -9.19
N LEU A 53 -8.48 5.13 -9.74
CA LEU A 53 -7.20 5.58 -9.20
C LEU A 53 -7.34 6.16 -7.77
N ILE A 54 -8.43 6.88 -7.46
CA ILE A 54 -8.70 7.39 -6.10
C ILE A 54 -8.92 6.24 -5.12
N MET A 55 -9.71 5.24 -5.50
CA MET A 55 -9.97 4.05 -4.68
C MET A 55 -8.68 3.28 -4.41
N GLU A 56 -7.87 3.08 -5.45
CA GLU A 56 -6.58 2.41 -5.34
C GLU A 56 -5.62 3.16 -4.41
N ARG A 57 -5.50 4.50 -4.57
CA ARG A 57 -4.69 5.33 -3.67
C ARG A 57 -5.10 5.16 -2.21
N LYS A 58 -6.41 5.14 -1.93
CA LYS A 58 -6.93 4.97 -0.57
C LYS A 58 -6.58 3.60 0.00
N SER A 59 -6.68 2.54 -0.81
CA SER A 59 -6.29 1.19 -0.41
C SER A 59 -4.80 1.12 -0.05
N LEU A 60 -3.94 1.65 -0.93
CA LEU A 60 -2.50 1.67 -0.73
C LEU A 60 -2.08 2.50 0.50
N SER A 61 -2.66 3.68 0.70
CA SER A 61 -2.41 4.51 1.89
C SER A 61 -2.82 3.80 3.19
N ASN A 62 -3.94 3.05 3.17
CA ASN A 62 -4.31 2.23 4.31
C ASN A 62 -3.31 1.10 4.58
N CYS A 63 -2.84 0.40 3.54
CA CYS A 63 -1.81 -0.63 3.69
C CYS A 63 -0.53 -0.08 4.32
N LEU A 64 -0.03 1.05 3.81
CA LEU A 64 1.14 1.72 4.35
C LEU A 64 0.92 2.12 5.82
N ARG A 65 -0.25 2.67 6.15
CA ARG A 65 -0.60 3.03 7.53
C ARG A 65 -0.61 1.80 8.46
N TYR A 66 -1.18 0.68 8.04
CA TYR A 66 -1.16 -0.56 8.82
C TYR A 66 0.26 -1.11 9.03
N MET A 67 1.18 -0.82 8.12
CA MET A 67 2.61 -1.14 8.26
C MET A 67 3.36 -0.12 9.15
N GLY A 68 2.69 0.90 9.67
CA GLY A 68 3.32 1.98 10.44
C GLY A 68 4.00 3.06 9.57
N ILE A 69 3.84 3.00 8.25
CA ILE A 69 4.39 3.96 7.30
C ILE A 69 3.37 5.10 7.14
N GLN A 70 3.67 6.27 7.70
CA GLN A 70 2.78 7.44 7.65
C GLN A 70 3.16 8.40 6.51
N ASP A 71 2.15 8.90 5.79
CA ASP A 71 2.22 9.76 4.58
C ASP A 71 2.94 11.12 4.75
N PHE A 72 3.50 11.44 5.93
CA PHE A 72 3.93 12.81 6.27
C PHE A 72 5.45 13.06 6.14
N GLU A 73 6.27 12.03 5.93
CA GLU A 73 7.75 12.17 5.93
C GLU A 73 8.44 11.60 4.68
N ILE A 74 7.85 11.73 3.48
CA ILE A 74 8.62 11.56 2.24
C ILE A 74 9.21 12.90 1.80
N LYS A 75 10.01 13.49 2.69
CA LYS A 75 11.10 14.40 2.36
C LYS A 75 12.33 13.90 3.13
N SER A 76 13.34 13.43 2.40
CA SER A 76 14.66 13.02 2.90
C SER A 76 14.83 11.56 3.34
N ASN A 77 15.47 10.77 2.46
CA ASN A 77 16.49 9.73 2.63
C ASN A 77 16.56 8.73 3.81
N PHE A 78 15.64 8.62 4.78
CA PHE A 78 15.68 7.48 5.73
C PHE A 78 14.28 7.14 6.25
N VAL A 79 14.01 5.85 6.47
CA VAL A 79 12.82 5.34 7.18
C VAL A 79 13.31 4.53 8.38
N ASP A 80 13.17 5.08 9.58
CA ASP A 80 13.37 4.35 10.84
C ASP A 80 12.03 3.75 11.29
N PHE A 81 11.99 2.43 11.57
CA PHE A 81 10.83 1.79 12.19
C PHE A 81 11.23 0.94 13.41
N LYS A 82 10.39 0.97 14.46
CA LYS A 82 10.52 0.13 15.65
C LYS A 82 9.35 -0.86 15.72
N ILE A 83 9.68 -2.14 15.76
CA ILE A 83 8.74 -3.22 16.07
C ILE A 83 8.64 -3.34 17.59
N ARG A 84 7.42 -3.29 18.14
CA ARG A 84 7.16 -3.67 19.53
C ARG A 84 6.72 -5.13 19.58
N LEU A 85 7.44 -5.92 20.37
CA LEU A 85 7.07 -7.28 20.76
C LEU A 85 5.97 -7.24 21.83
#